data_AF-A0AAI8VL97-F1
#
_entry.id   AF-A0AAI8VL97-F1
#
_cell.length_a   1.000
_cell.length_b   1.000
_cell.length_c   1.000
_cell.angle_alpha   90.00
_cell.angle_beta   90.00
_cell.angle_gamma   90.00
#
_symmetry.space_group_name_H-M   'P 1'
#
loop_
_entity.id
_entity.type
_entity.pdbx_description
1 polymer ?
#
loop_
_entity_poly.entity_id
_entity_poly.type
_entity_poly.pdbx_seq_one_letter_code
_entity_poly.pdbx_strand_id
1 'polypeptide(L)'
;MYPTRYGQPTILVPGDNGQNNSADASVTNRILRAQHGHPKPSITGFDPKKFAHSAGQPRYDPWERAEAWRYQGLFSRWNRFKGAFPGLGIATVAFAVYLGYEQLFLKDEHHGDGGHGEGHH
;
A
#
# COMPACT_ATOMS: atom_id res chain seq x y z
N MET A 1 46.30 49.53 -10.38
CA MET A 1 46.27 50.43 -9.21
C MET A 1 44.86 50.39 -8.65
N TYR A 2 44.64 49.72 -7.53
CA TYR A 2 43.31 49.58 -6.91
C TYR A 2 43.01 50.81 -6.05
N PRO A 3 41.81 51.41 -6.14
CA PRO A 3 41.28 52.20 -5.05
C PRO A 3 40.46 51.31 -4.10
N THR A 4 40.90 51.35 -2.85
CA THR A 4 40.24 50.88 -1.64
C THR A 4 39.03 51.76 -1.28
N ARG A 5 37.99 51.16 -0.70
CA ARG A 5 37.47 51.45 0.66
C ARG A 5 36.06 50.90 0.82
N TYR A 6 35.94 49.90 1.69
CA TYR A 6 34.69 49.42 2.27
C TYR A 6 34.11 50.49 3.20
N GLY A 7 32.83 50.82 3.02
CA GLY A 7 32.05 51.63 3.96
C GLY A 7 31.71 50.79 5.20
N GLN A 8 32.03 51.32 6.38
CA GLN A 8 31.63 50.78 7.68
C GLN A 8 30.14 51.10 7.93
N PRO A 9 29.30 50.15 8.39
CA PRO A 9 28.01 50.49 8.97
C PRO A 9 28.19 50.86 10.45
N THR A 10 27.82 52.10 10.80
CA THR A 10 27.71 52.59 12.18
C THR A 10 26.72 51.74 12.97
N ILE A 11 27.22 51.00 13.96
CA ILE A 11 26.37 50.28 14.93
C ILE A 11 25.84 51.29 15.94
N LEU A 12 24.55 51.64 15.83
CA LEU A 12 23.81 52.32 16.89
C LEU A 12 23.59 51.30 18.01
N VAL A 13 24.17 51.54 19.19
CA VAL A 13 23.89 50.78 20.41
C VAL A 13 22.68 51.41 21.10
N PRO A 14 21.54 50.73 21.22
CA PRO A 14 20.43 51.17 22.06
C PRO A 14 20.75 50.85 23.52
N GLY A 15 20.50 51.83 24.39
CA GLY A 15 20.76 51.77 25.82
C GLY A 15 20.06 50.63 26.55
N ASP A 16 20.75 50.16 27.58
CA ASP A 16 20.27 49.27 28.63
C ASP A 16 19.07 49.91 29.37
N ASN A 17 17.93 49.23 29.34
CA ASN A 17 16.82 49.43 30.26
C ASN A 17 16.23 48.05 30.57
N GLY A 18 16.52 47.57 31.77
CA GLY A 18 16.10 46.27 32.26
C GLY A 18 14.61 45.98 32.06
N GLN A 19 14.34 44.97 31.25
CA GLN A 19 13.17 44.10 31.36
C GLN A 19 13.61 42.65 31.20
N ASN A 20 13.96 42.12 32.34
CA ASN A 20 13.90 40.73 32.72
C ASN A 20 12.70 39.96 32.10
N ASN A 21 13.03 38.74 31.64
CA ASN A 21 12.19 37.52 31.67
C ASN A 21 11.65 36.98 30.33
N SER A 22 12.20 35.83 29.94
CA SER A 22 11.53 34.68 29.30
C SER A 22 11.43 34.60 27.77
N ALA A 23 11.61 35.68 27.00
CA ALA A 23 11.44 35.61 25.54
C ALA A 23 12.67 35.09 24.76
N ASP A 24 13.89 35.40 25.21
CA ASP A 24 15.14 35.09 24.48
C ASP A 24 15.55 33.60 24.58
N ALA A 25 15.27 32.97 25.73
CA ALA A 25 15.47 31.53 25.91
C ALA A 25 14.52 30.70 25.01
N SER A 26 13.38 31.25 24.59
CA SER A 26 12.38 30.54 23.78
C SER A 26 12.78 30.45 22.31
N VAL A 27 13.51 31.44 21.78
CA VAL A 27 14.02 31.47 20.41
C VAL A 27 15.25 30.57 20.30
N THR A 28 16.16 30.67 21.27
CA THR A 28 17.35 29.81 21.35
C THR A 28 16.97 28.33 21.49
N ASN A 29 16.02 27.98 22.37
CA ASN A 29 15.53 26.61 22.49
C ASN A 29 14.78 26.12 21.23
N ARG A 30 14.17 27.02 20.44
CA ARG A 30 13.49 26.68 19.18
C ARG A 30 14.48 26.42 18.04
N ILE A 31 15.59 27.15 17.98
CA ILE A 31 16.68 26.94 17.01
C ILE A 31 17.47 25.67 17.35
N LEU A 32 17.75 25.43 18.64
CA LEU A 32 18.39 24.19 19.08
C LEU A 32 17.51 22.99 18.74
N ARG A 33 16.19 23.03 19.02
CA ARG A 33 15.24 21.94 18.70
C ARG A 33 15.14 21.62 17.19
N ALA A 34 15.44 22.55 16.30
CA ALA A 34 15.43 22.33 14.85
C ALA A 34 16.61 21.48 14.35
N GLN A 35 17.72 21.41 15.10
CA GLN A 35 18.90 20.61 14.72
C GLN A 35 18.77 19.11 15.04
N HIS A 36 17.70 18.70 15.73
CA HIS A 36 17.50 17.31 16.19
C HIS A 36 16.93 16.38 15.10
N GLY A 37 16.72 16.90 13.88
CA GLY A 37 16.10 16.15 12.78
C GLY A 37 17.04 15.77 11.64
N HIS A 38 18.32 16.15 11.69
CA HIS A 38 19.27 15.81 10.63
C HIS A 38 19.84 14.41 10.86
N PRO A 39 19.63 13.45 9.92
CA PRO A 39 20.23 12.14 10.03
C PRO A 39 21.74 12.29 10.02
N LYS A 40 22.40 11.71 11.03
CA LYS A 40 23.86 11.72 11.14
C LYS A 40 24.43 11.13 9.83
N PRO A 41 25.35 11.83 9.13
CA PRO A 41 25.97 11.28 7.94
C PRO A 41 26.72 10.00 8.33
N SER A 42 26.47 8.90 7.62
CA SER A 42 27.17 7.64 7.86
C SER A 42 28.64 7.81 7.51
N ILE A 43 29.51 7.27 8.34
CA ILE A 43 30.98 7.30 8.13
C ILE A 43 31.39 6.61 6.83
N THR A 44 30.55 5.70 6.34
CA THR A 44 30.74 4.95 5.08
C THR A 44 30.17 5.66 3.86
N GLY A 45 29.53 6.83 4.02
CA GLY A 45 28.85 7.54 2.92
C GLY A 45 27.59 6.84 2.40
N PHE A 46 27.21 5.71 2.99
CA PHE A 46 25.99 4.98 2.65
C PHE A 46 24.77 5.68 3.25
N ASP A 47 23.90 6.23 2.40
CA ASP A 47 22.65 6.87 2.81
C ASP A 47 21.47 5.95 2.46
N PRO A 48 20.80 5.34 3.45
CA PRO A 48 19.68 4.44 3.23
C PRO A 48 18.51 5.09 2.47
N LYS A 49 18.29 6.40 2.63
CA LYS A 49 17.19 7.11 1.94
C LYS A 49 17.51 7.31 0.48
N LYS A 50 18.76 7.66 0.15
CA LYS A 50 19.21 7.75 -1.26
C LYS A 50 19.21 6.38 -1.93
N PHE A 51 19.64 5.34 -1.21
CA PHE A 51 19.53 3.97 -1.71
C PHE A 51 18.08 3.59 -1.98
N ALA A 52 17.15 3.83 -1.05
CA ALA A 52 15.74 3.51 -1.25
C ALA A 52 15.12 4.27 -2.43
N HIS A 53 15.49 5.54 -2.63
CA HIS A 53 15.07 6.32 -3.81
C HIS A 53 15.60 5.74 -5.12
N SER A 54 16.83 5.23 -5.14
CA SER A 54 17.47 4.65 -6.33
C SER A 54 17.16 3.17 -6.55
N ALA A 55 16.74 2.45 -5.51
CA ALA A 55 16.39 1.03 -5.56
C ALA A 55 14.96 0.78 -6.07
N GLY A 56 14.21 1.84 -6.37
CA GLY A 56 12.93 1.73 -7.04
C GLY A 56 13.08 1.08 -8.42
N GLN A 57 12.01 0.45 -8.89
CA GLN A 57 11.98 -0.09 -10.25
C GLN A 57 12.18 1.06 -11.25
N PRO A 58 13.15 0.95 -12.19
CA PRO A 58 13.33 1.96 -13.22
C PRO A 58 12.04 2.09 -14.03
N ARG A 59 11.75 3.31 -14.51
CA ARG A 59 10.54 3.58 -15.30
C ARG A 59 10.41 2.70 -16.55
N TYR A 60 11.55 2.22 -17.06
CA TYR A 60 11.62 1.35 -18.23
C TYR A 60 12.68 0.28 -17.99
N ASP A 61 12.29 -0.98 -18.09
CA ASP A 61 13.22 -2.11 -18.06
C ASP A 61 13.59 -2.48 -19.51
N PRO A 62 14.88 -2.39 -19.90
CA PRO A 62 15.31 -2.76 -21.25
C PRO A 62 15.03 -4.23 -21.62
N TRP A 63 14.82 -5.10 -20.63
CA TRP A 63 14.55 -6.53 -20.84
C TRP A 63 13.06 -6.88 -20.82
N GLU A 64 12.16 -5.93 -20.60
CA GLU A 64 10.73 -6.18 -20.46
C GLU A 64 10.18 -6.98 -21.66
N ARG A 65 10.58 -6.63 -22.89
CA ARG A 65 10.19 -7.35 -24.11
C ARG A 65 10.80 -8.76 -24.17
N ALA A 66 12.03 -8.92 -23.70
CA ALA A 66 12.71 -10.21 -23.66
C ALA A 66 12.11 -11.15 -22.60
N GLU A 67 11.51 -10.61 -21.54
CA GLU A 67 10.83 -11.40 -20.49
C GLU A 67 9.32 -11.56 -20.73
N ALA A 68 8.73 -10.80 -21.66
CA ALA A 68 7.29 -10.82 -21.94
C ALA A 68 6.74 -12.21 -22.27
N TRP A 69 7.48 -13.04 -23.00
CA TRP A 69 7.03 -14.39 -23.38
C TRP A 69 6.70 -15.29 -22.17
N ARG A 70 7.30 -15.05 -21.00
CA ARG A 70 7.07 -15.85 -19.78
C ARG A 70 5.71 -15.59 -19.15
N TYR A 71 5.16 -14.40 -19.38
CA TYR A 71 3.97 -13.91 -18.68
C TYR A 71 2.81 -13.58 -19.61
N GLN A 72 3.00 -13.74 -20.92
CA GLN A 72 1.99 -13.49 -21.94
C GLN A 72 1.47 -14.80 -22.56
N GLY A 73 0.31 -14.71 -23.23
CA GLY A 73 -0.35 -15.85 -23.88
C GLY A 73 -0.82 -16.93 -22.90
N LEU A 74 -0.44 -18.19 -23.18
CA LEU A 74 -0.82 -19.38 -22.41
C LEU A 74 -0.40 -19.32 -20.93
N PHE A 75 0.67 -18.59 -20.62
CA PHE A 75 1.22 -18.49 -19.27
C PHE A 75 0.68 -17.30 -18.47
N SER A 76 -0.25 -16.53 -19.03
CA SER A 76 -0.89 -15.41 -18.34
C SER A 76 -1.66 -15.89 -17.10
N ARG A 77 -1.78 -15.01 -16.09
CA ARG A 77 -2.50 -15.30 -14.84
C ARG A 77 -3.91 -15.85 -15.12
N TRP A 78 -4.63 -15.22 -16.05
CA TRP A 78 -5.98 -15.62 -16.43
C TRP A 78 -6.04 -16.99 -17.09
N ASN A 79 -5.09 -17.34 -17.94
CA ASN A 79 -5.06 -18.67 -18.55
C ASN A 79 -4.80 -19.78 -17.52
N ARG A 80 -4.09 -19.50 -16.43
CA ARG A 80 -3.91 -20.45 -15.32
C ARG A 80 -5.22 -20.73 -14.57
N PHE A 81 -6.08 -19.73 -14.43
CA PHE A 81 -7.38 -19.89 -13.76
C PHE A 81 -8.43 -20.60 -14.60
N LYS A 82 -8.36 -20.53 -15.93
CA LYS A 82 -9.31 -21.23 -16.82
C LYS A 82 -9.33 -22.74 -16.62
N GLY A 83 -8.20 -23.33 -16.21
CA GLY A 83 -8.08 -24.75 -15.90
C GLY A 83 -8.26 -25.12 -14.43
N ALA A 84 -8.57 -24.16 -13.54
CA ALA A 84 -8.59 -24.42 -12.10
C ALA A 84 -9.73 -25.35 -11.65
N PHE A 85 -10.87 -25.32 -12.36
CA PHE A 85 -12.03 -26.15 -12.04
C PHE A 85 -12.53 -26.91 -13.27
N PRO A 86 -11.81 -27.95 -13.71
CA PRO A 86 -12.27 -28.78 -14.80
C PRO A 86 -13.57 -29.47 -14.36
N GLY A 87 -14.65 -29.21 -15.08
CA GLY A 87 -15.94 -29.86 -14.84
C GLY A 87 -16.91 -29.12 -13.92
N LEU A 88 -16.59 -27.91 -13.42
CA LEU A 88 -17.56 -27.15 -12.61
C LEU A 88 -18.84 -26.84 -13.40
N GLY A 89 -18.73 -26.53 -14.69
CA GLY A 89 -19.90 -26.28 -15.54
C GLY A 89 -20.84 -27.50 -15.63
N ILE A 90 -20.30 -28.69 -15.93
CA ILE A 90 -21.11 -29.90 -16.04
C ILE A 90 -21.68 -30.32 -14.67
N ALA A 91 -20.93 -30.12 -13.59
CA ALA A 91 -21.37 -30.44 -12.25
C ALA A 91 -22.54 -29.53 -11.83
N THR A 92 -22.44 -28.22 -12.08
CA THR A 92 -23.53 -27.28 -11.80
C THR A 92 -24.78 -27.62 -12.60
N VAL A 93 -24.64 -27.97 -13.88
CA VAL A 93 -25.78 -28.38 -14.72
C VAL A 93 -26.42 -29.67 -14.19
N ALA A 94 -25.62 -30.71 -13.92
CA ALA A 94 -26.12 -31.98 -13.39
C ALA A 94 -26.83 -31.78 -12.04
N PHE A 95 -26.24 -30.96 -11.15
CA PHE A 95 -26.84 -30.62 -9.87
C PHE A 95 -28.16 -29.87 -10.01
N ALA A 96 -28.25 -28.90 -10.93
CA ALA A 96 -29.48 -28.17 -11.19
C ALA A 96 -30.58 -29.09 -11.76
N VAL A 97 -30.23 -30.02 -12.66
CA VAL A 97 -31.17 -31.04 -13.16
C VAL A 97 -31.65 -31.93 -12.03
N TYR A 98 -30.76 -32.38 -11.15
CA TYR A 98 -31.12 -33.19 -9.99
C TYR A 98 -32.08 -32.45 -9.04
N LEU A 99 -31.76 -31.20 -8.69
CA LEU A 99 -32.65 -30.37 -7.88
C LEU A 99 -34.01 -30.15 -8.56
N GLY A 100 -34.02 -29.89 -9.87
CA GLY A 100 -35.26 -29.74 -10.63
C GLY A 100 -36.09 -31.03 -10.64
N TYR A 101 -35.44 -32.18 -10.77
CA TYR A 101 -36.07 -33.49 -10.68
C TYR A 101 -36.67 -33.74 -9.29
N GLU A 102 -35.90 -33.50 -8.21
CA GLU A 102 -36.44 -33.60 -6.85
C GLU A 102 -37.60 -32.64 -6.60
N GLN A 103 -37.53 -31.42 -7.15
CA GLN A 103 -38.51 -30.37 -6.89
C GLN A 103 -39.80 -30.54 -7.69
N LEU A 104 -39.76 -31.17 -8.87
CA LEU A 104 -40.91 -31.32 -9.75
C LEU A 104 -41.51 -32.72 -9.71
N PHE A 105 -40.70 -33.77 -9.57
CA PHE A 105 -41.18 -35.16 -9.56
C PHE A 105 -41.33 -35.71 -8.14
N LEU A 106 -40.35 -35.51 -7.24
CA LEU A 106 -40.44 -36.06 -5.87
C LEU A 106 -41.33 -35.22 -4.93
N LYS A 107 -41.53 -33.92 -5.18
CA LYS A 107 -42.47 -33.10 -4.39
C LYS A 107 -43.93 -33.36 -4.74
N ASP A 108 -44.25 -33.68 -5.99
CA ASP A 108 -45.62 -34.00 -6.39
C ASP A 108 -46.06 -35.40 -5.90
N GLU A 109 -45.13 -36.34 -5.68
CA GLU A 109 -45.43 -37.66 -5.10
C GLU A 109 -45.63 -37.66 -3.57
N HIS A 110 -45.36 -36.56 -2.86
CA HIS A 110 -45.55 -36.44 -1.39
C HIS A 110 -46.75 -35.58 -0.97
N HIS A 111 -47.65 -35.25 -1.90
CA HIS A 111 -48.92 -34.57 -1.62
C HIS A 111 -50.14 -35.39 -2.04
N GLY A 112 -50.16 -36.67 -1.66
CA GLY A 112 -51.30 -37.56 -1.87
C GLY A 112 -51.46 -38.63 -0.78
N ASP A 113 -52.15 -38.25 0.30
CA ASP A 113 -52.86 -39.10 1.28
C ASP A 113 -52.04 -39.92 2.31
N GLY A 114 -52.47 -39.84 3.58
CA GLY A 114 -52.06 -40.79 4.64
C GLY A 114 -51.33 -40.18 5.83
N GLY A 115 -52.08 -39.62 6.79
CA GLY A 115 -51.56 -39.28 8.10
C GLY A 115 -51.27 -40.50 8.97
N HIS A 116 -50.21 -40.46 9.78
CA HIS A 116 -50.20 -40.97 11.16
C HIS A 116 -48.94 -40.49 11.88
N GLY A 117 -49.11 -39.49 12.73
CA GLY A 117 -48.14 -39.10 13.76
C GLY A 117 -48.77 -39.30 15.13
N GLU A 118 -49.31 -40.49 15.39
CA GLU A 118 -49.72 -40.91 16.72
C GLU A 118 -48.73 -41.98 17.22
N GLY A 119 -48.41 -41.92 18.51
CA GLY A 119 -47.18 -42.47 19.09
C GLY A 119 -46.96 -43.97 18.97
N HIS A 120 -45.80 -44.43 19.47
CA HIS A 120 -45.61 -45.61 20.32
C HIS A 120 -44.12 -46.01 20.38
N HIS A 121 -43.64 -46.16 21.64
CA HIS A 121 -42.37 -46.75 22.14
C HIS A 121 -41.11 -45.87 22.22
#